data_AF-A0A7X3PJL8-F1
#
_entry.id   AF-A0A7X3PJL8-F1
#
_cell.length_a   1.000
_cell.length_b   1.000
_cell.length_c   1.000
_cell.angle_alpha   90.00
_cell.angle_beta   90.00
_cell.angle_gamma   90.00
#
_symmetry.space_group_name_H-M   'P 1'
#
loop_
_entity.id
_entity.type
_entity.pdbx_description
1 polymer ?
#
loop_
_entity_poly.entity_id
_entity_poly.type
_entity_poly.pdbx_seq_one_letter_code
_entity_poly.pdbx_strand_id
1 'polypeptide(L)'
;MSPDSPWSEFRRGWRPLGAALVGKVFSFGTVPVYLVGVLTIPLGEAFGWSRAEVALSFTVATMTAASLAPLVGWLCDRYGARPLVIWGTVGYGLGMALIGTSSDWLPRFYASWSIATVLGMGASSIALTRYVAGWFERKRGMAFGILLSGSGLAALFLPPYVATLMEYFNWRAGFFGVSALILVVGVPILILGLKDAPREPAERPSDENRAPAEPGRPKPSTGFRLAVQSRTFWIMAIAFCSATFGLSGMISSFAPILEDAGYARPQAAALFGLIGLFIMVG
;
A
#
# COMPACT_ATOMS: atom_id res chain seq x y z
N MET A 1 -24.25 -26.83 -14.20
CA MET A 1 -23.10 -26.02 -14.67
C MET A 1 -21.92 -26.32 -13.75
N SER A 2 -20.80 -26.78 -14.30
CA SER A 2 -19.72 -27.41 -13.52
C SER A 2 -19.04 -26.44 -12.55
N PRO A 3 -18.62 -26.91 -11.37
CA PRO A 3 -17.87 -26.12 -10.38
C PRO A 3 -16.56 -25.50 -10.90
N ASP A 4 -16.05 -25.92 -12.06
CA ASP A 4 -14.70 -25.63 -12.57
C ASP A 4 -14.57 -24.40 -13.47
N SER A 5 -15.62 -23.57 -13.61
CA SER A 5 -15.52 -22.34 -14.40
C SER A 5 -14.61 -21.32 -13.70
N PRO A 6 -13.63 -20.69 -14.38
CA PRO A 6 -12.76 -19.67 -13.81
C PRO A 6 -13.52 -18.42 -13.30
N TRP A 7 -14.79 -18.26 -13.68
CA TRP A 7 -15.68 -17.20 -13.20
C TRP A 7 -16.36 -17.52 -11.86
N SER A 8 -16.32 -18.77 -11.41
CA SER A 8 -16.86 -19.19 -10.11
C SER A 8 -16.06 -18.59 -8.94
N GLU A 9 -14.73 -18.50 -9.08
CA GLU A 9 -13.81 -17.82 -8.16
C GLU A 9 -14.21 -16.35 -7.98
N PHE A 10 -14.43 -15.62 -9.10
CA PHE A 10 -14.87 -14.23 -9.07
C PHE A 10 -16.24 -14.06 -8.40
N ARG A 11 -17.19 -14.93 -8.69
CA ARG A 11 -18.53 -14.85 -8.07
C ARG A 11 -18.49 -15.04 -6.54
N ARG A 12 -17.50 -15.78 -6.02
CA ARG A 12 -17.28 -15.96 -4.57
C ARG A 12 -16.38 -14.86 -3.98
N GLY A 13 -15.34 -14.47 -4.69
CA GLY A 13 -14.27 -13.58 -4.23
C GLY A 13 -14.45 -12.10 -4.54
N TRP A 14 -15.49 -11.68 -5.29
CA TRP A 14 -15.64 -10.26 -5.68
C TRP A 14 -15.82 -9.32 -4.48
N ARG A 15 -16.53 -9.73 -3.43
CA ARG A 15 -16.71 -8.91 -2.21
C ARG A 15 -15.39 -8.77 -1.42
N PRO A 16 -14.68 -9.86 -1.09
CA PRO A 16 -13.30 -9.81 -0.57
C PRO A 16 -12.35 -8.96 -1.41
N LEU A 17 -12.43 -9.07 -2.74
CA LEU A 17 -11.59 -8.31 -3.66
C LEU A 17 -11.91 -6.81 -3.62
N GLY A 18 -13.19 -6.44 -3.60
CA GLY A 18 -13.62 -5.05 -3.46
C GLY A 18 -13.17 -4.44 -2.12
N ALA A 19 -13.26 -5.20 -1.03
CA ALA A 19 -12.74 -4.78 0.27
C ALA A 19 -11.21 -4.63 0.26
N ALA A 20 -10.48 -5.56 -0.38
CA ALA A 20 -9.04 -5.47 -0.54
C ALA A 20 -8.61 -4.27 -1.40
N LEU A 21 -9.39 -3.92 -2.43
CA LEU A 21 -9.20 -2.71 -3.24
C LEU A 21 -9.36 -1.45 -2.37
N VAL A 22 -10.37 -1.38 -1.50
CA VAL A 22 -10.50 -0.28 -0.54
C VAL A 22 -9.32 -0.25 0.44
N GLY A 23 -8.86 -1.42 0.89
CA GLY A 23 -7.64 -1.55 1.69
C GLY A 23 -6.40 -1.02 0.95
N LYS A 24 -6.34 -1.21 -0.38
CA LYS A 24 -5.26 -0.70 -1.21
C LYS A 24 -5.29 0.83 -1.30
N VAL A 25 -6.47 1.43 -1.46
CA VAL A 25 -6.66 2.91 -1.46
C VAL A 25 -6.09 3.52 -0.18
N PHE A 26 -6.40 2.91 0.96
CA PHE A 26 -6.01 3.39 2.30
C PHE A 26 -4.69 2.81 2.81
N SER A 27 -3.92 2.15 1.96
CA SER A 27 -2.66 1.52 2.37
C SER A 27 -1.55 2.54 2.59
N PHE A 28 -0.65 2.26 3.53
CA PHE A 28 0.57 3.03 3.75
C PHE A 28 1.41 3.19 2.46
N GLY A 29 1.41 2.19 1.57
CA GLY A 29 2.17 2.27 0.32
C GLY A 29 1.55 3.19 -0.75
N THR A 30 0.34 3.69 -0.53
CA THR A 30 -0.44 4.45 -1.53
C THR A 30 -0.68 5.88 -1.06
N VAL A 31 -1.17 6.07 0.16
CA VAL A 31 -1.58 7.39 0.66
C VAL A 31 -0.45 8.44 0.67
N PRO A 32 0.76 8.17 1.20
CA PRO A 32 1.83 9.17 1.26
C PRO A 32 2.34 9.57 -0.12
N VAL A 33 2.40 8.61 -1.06
CA VAL A 33 2.91 8.82 -2.43
C VAL A 33 2.10 9.88 -3.17
N TYR A 34 0.78 9.89 -2.99
CA TYR A 34 -0.10 10.84 -3.67
C TYR A 34 -0.36 12.12 -2.87
N LEU A 35 -0.12 12.12 -1.57
CA LEU A 35 -0.35 13.30 -0.72
C LEU A 35 0.90 14.17 -0.52
N VAL A 36 2.12 13.67 -0.76
CA VAL A 36 3.37 14.44 -0.55
C VAL A 36 3.35 15.81 -1.23
N GLY A 37 2.91 15.89 -2.48
CA GLY A 37 2.83 17.16 -3.21
C GLY A 37 1.85 18.15 -2.58
N VAL A 38 0.66 17.69 -2.22
CA VAL A 38 -0.39 18.51 -1.60
C VAL A 38 0.02 18.98 -0.20
N LEU A 39 0.76 18.16 0.55
CA LEU A 39 1.21 18.44 1.90
C LEU A 39 2.40 19.41 1.97
N THR A 40 3.21 19.49 0.92
CA THR A 40 4.49 20.20 0.94
C THR A 40 4.33 21.71 1.13
N ILE A 41 3.42 22.35 0.40
CA ILE A 41 3.22 23.80 0.47
C ILE A 41 2.66 24.22 1.85
N PRO A 42 1.54 23.64 2.33
CA PRO A 42 0.95 24.06 3.62
C PRO A 42 1.86 23.79 4.83
N LEU A 43 2.67 22.72 4.80
CA LEU A 43 3.65 22.45 5.86
C LEU A 43 4.82 23.43 5.83
N GLY A 44 5.26 23.83 4.63
CA GLY A 44 6.28 24.88 4.48
C GLY A 44 5.79 26.23 4.99
N GLU A 45 4.54 26.61 4.71
CA GLU A 45 3.93 27.85 5.21
C GLU A 45 3.73 27.83 6.75
N ALA A 46 3.38 26.67 7.32
CA ALA A 46 3.13 26.56 8.76
C ALA A 46 4.39 26.53 9.62
N PHE A 47 5.48 25.93 9.12
CA PHE A 47 6.68 25.66 9.92
C PHE A 47 7.96 26.28 9.35
N GLY A 48 7.91 26.89 8.18
CA GLY A 48 9.09 27.42 7.49
C GLY A 48 10.01 26.35 6.91
N TRP A 49 9.54 25.10 6.84
CA TRP A 49 10.34 23.98 6.31
C TRP A 49 10.52 24.08 4.80
N SER A 50 11.69 23.69 4.34
CA SER A 50 11.99 23.51 2.92
C SER A 50 11.24 22.31 2.34
N ARG A 51 11.04 22.31 1.02
CA ARG A 51 10.45 21.16 0.30
C ARG A 51 11.25 19.88 0.53
N ALA A 52 12.57 19.99 0.68
CA ALA A 52 13.46 18.86 0.92
C ALA A 52 13.24 18.25 2.33
N GLU A 53 13.06 19.07 3.36
CA GLU A 53 12.78 18.60 4.72
C GLU A 53 11.43 17.87 4.79
N VAL A 54 10.40 18.41 4.13
CA VAL A 54 9.11 17.72 4.04
C VAL A 54 9.25 16.41 3.26
N ALA A 55 9.92 16.40 2.10
CA ALA A 55 10.14 15.18 1.33
C ALA A 55 10.92 14.12 2.12
N LEU A 56 11.86 14.54 2.98
CA LEU A 56 12.66 13.63 3.80
C LEU A 56 11.83 12.85 4.81
N SER A 57 10.70 13.40 5.30
CA SER A 57 9.78 12.64 6.18
C SER A 57 9.21 11.40 5.48
N PHE A 58 8.87 11.53 4.19
CA PHE A 58 8.39 10.42 3.36
C PHE A 58 9.49 9.41 3.04
N THR A 59 10.71 9.89 2.82
CA THR A 59 11.88 9.02 2.65
C THR A 59 12.14 8.20 3.90
N VAL A 60 12.12 8.83 5.08
CA VAL A 60 12.28 8.15 6.38
C VAL A 60 11.17 7.11 6.59
N ALA A 61 9.92 7.44 6.27
CA ALA A 61 8.81 6.50 6.31
C ALA A 61 9.04 5.30 5.37
N THR A 62 9.44 5.55 4.13
CA THR A 62 9.68 4.50 3.13
C THR A 62 10.85 3.60 3.52
N MET A 63 11.94 4.17 4.06
CA MET A 63 13.06 3.39 4.58
C MET A 63 12.65 2.54 5.77
N THR A 64 11.85 3.10 6.69
CA THR A 64 11.28 2.35 7.82
C THR A 64 10.46 1.15 7.32
N ALA A 65 9.62 1.34 6.31
CA ALA A 65 8.83 0.27 5.70
C ALA A 65 9.72 -0.78 5.02
N ALA A 66 10.76 -0.36 4.30
CA ALA A 66 11.68 -1.25 3.62
C ALA A 66 12.46 -2.14 4.61
N SER A 67 12.97 -1.57 5.69
CA SER A 67 13.68 -2.31 6.75
C SER A 67 12.80 -3.37 7.42
N LEU A 68 11.51 -3.11 7.49
CA LEU A 68 10.55 -3.95 8.18
C LEU A 68 9.75 -4.87 7.23
N ALA A 69 9.96 -4.79 5.92
CA ALA A 69 9.28 -5.63 4.93
C ALA A 69 9.44 -7.15 5.18
N PRO A 70 10.62 -7.68 5.58
CA PRO A 70 10.76 -9.11 5.93
C PRO A 70 9.90 -9.51 7.13
N LEU A 71 9.79 -8.62 8.12
CA LEU A 71 8.98 -8.86 9.32
C LEU A 71 7.50 -8.95 8.97
N VAL A 72 7.01 -8.10 8.06
CA VAL A 72 5.63 -8.15 7.57
C VAL A 72 5.35 -9.46 6.85
N GLY A 73 6.27 -9.89 5.99
CA GLY A 73 6.17 -11.18 5.30
C GLY A 73 5.98 -12.31 6.30
N TRP A 74 6.87 -12.38 7.29
CA TRP A 74 6.81 -13.37 8.37
C TRP A 74 5.54 -13.27 9.23
N LEU A 75 5.08 -12.06 9.57
CA LEU A 75 3.82 -11.86 10.30
C LEU A 75 2.62 -12.33 9.46
N CYS A 76 2.65 -12.08 8.16
CA CYS A 76 1.62 -12.51 7.23
C CYS A 76 1.60 -14.04 7.07
N ASP A 77 2.77 -14.69 7.08
CA ASP A 77 2.90 -16.15 7.12
C ASP A 77 2.32 -16.72 8.42
N ARG A 78 2.62 -16.10 9.57
CA ARG A 78 2.30 -16.65 10.89
C ARG A 78 0.86 -16.39 11.34
N TYR A 79 0.37 -15.17 11.14
CA TYR A 79 -0.95 -14.73 11.63
C TYR A 79 -2.00 -14.63 10.52
N GLY A 80 -1.60 -14.80 9.26
CA GLY A 80 -2.47 -14.65 8.10
C GLY A 80 -2.62 -13.19 7.65
N ALA A 81 -3.00 -13.03 6.39
CA ALA A 81 -3.08 -11.71 5.76
C ALA A 81 -4.24 -10.84 6.28
N ARG A 82 -5.41 -11.44 6.54
CA ARG A 82 -6.64 -10.71 6.93
C ARG A 82 -6.48 -9.90 8.22
N PRO A 83 -6.12 -10.49 9.38
CA PRO A 83 -5.99 -9.71 10.61
C PRO A 83 -4.88 -8.66 10.48
N LEU A 84 -3.80 -9.00 9.77
CA LEU A 84 -2.67 -8.10 9.56
C LEU A 84 -3.09 -6.85 8.76
N VAL A 85 -3.89 -7.00 7.70
CA VAL A 85 -4.42 -5.88 6.92
C VAL A 85 -5.33 -5.00 7.78
N ILE A 86 -6.26 -5.58 8.53
CA ILE A 86 -7.20 -4.80 9.36
C ILE A 86 -6.45 -4.01 10.43
N TRP A 87 -5.60 -4.68 11.22
CA TRP A 87 -4.84 -4.02 12.27
C TRP A 87 -3.86 -2.99 11.72
N GLY A 88 -3.24 -3.30 10.58
CA GLY A 88 -2.41 -2.34 9.85
C GLY A 88 -3.19 -1.11 9.41
N THR A 89 -4.38 -1.26 8.85
CA THR A 89 -5.18 -0.10 8.40
C THR A 89 -5.65 0.75 9.59
N VAL A 90 -6.06 0.12 10.70
CA VAL A 90 -6.38 0.83 11.95
C VAL A 90 -5.16 1.59 12.47
N GLY A 91 -4.02 0.90 12.57
CA GLY A 91 -2.76 1.49 13.02
C GLY A 91 -2.31 2.65 12.14
N TYR A 92 -2.50 2.54 10.83
CA TYR A 92 -2.18 3.60 9.89
C TYR A 92 -3.09 4.82 10.07
N GLY A 93 -4.41 4.61 10.22
CA GLY A 93 -5.36 5.67 10.50
C GLY A 93 -5.01 6.44 11.79
N LEU A 94 -4.66 5.72 12.86
CA LEU A 94 -4.19 6.33 14.11
C LEU A 94 -2.84 7.05 13.93
N GLY A 95 -1.93 6.49 13.14
CA GLY A 95 -0.66 7.12 12.76
C GLY A 95 -0.85 8.44 12.03
N MET A 96 -1.83 8.54 11.13
CA MET A 96 -2.17 9.80 10.47
C MET A 96 -2.71 10.84 11.44
N ALA A 97 -3.55 10.44 12.41
CA ALA A 97 -3.98 11.35 13.48
C ALA A 97 -2.79 11.82 14.32
N LEU A 98 -1.84 10.93 14.65
CA LEU A 98 -0.62 11.29 15.37
C LEU A 98 0.19 12.35 14.62
N ILE A 99 0.37 12.21 13.31
CA ILE A 99 1.06 13.23 12.49
C ILE A 99 0.32 14.57 12.54
N GLY A 100 -1.03 14.58 12.54
CA GLY A 100 -1.84 15.79 12.70
C GLY A 100 -1.66 16.50 14.05
N THR A 101 -1.17 15.79 15.07
CA THR A 101 -0.83 16.38 16.38
C THR A 101 0.60 16.93 16.46
N SER A 102 1.44 16.70 15.45
CA SER A 102 2.85 17.12 15.46
C SER A 102 3.03 18.64 15.55
N SER A 103 4.15 19.06 16.11
CA SER A 103 4.55 20.47 16.26
C SER A 103 5.60 20.84 15.21
N ASP A 104 6.14 22.06 15.32
CA ASP A 104 7.23 22.64 14.52
C ASP A 104 8.58 21.91 14.65
N TRP A 105 8.70 20.96 15.58
CA TRP A 105 9.92 20.19 15.76
C TRP A 105 10.04 19.04 14.74
N LEU A 106 10.86 19.28 13.71
CA LEU A 106 11.05 18.38 12.56
C LEU A 106 11.41 16.92 12.92
N PRO A 107 12.31 16.61 13.88
CA PRO A 107 12.54 15.24 14.35
C PRO A 107 11.30 14.54 14.93
N ARG A 108 10.41 15.25 15.64
CA ARG A 108 9.13 14.67 16.09
C ARG A 108 8.23 14.34 14.90
N PHE A 109 8.23 15.19 13.88
CA PHE A 109 7.48 14.93 12.65
C PHE A 109 7.99 13.66 11.95
N TYR A 110 9.31 13.50 11.80
CA TYR A 110 9.90 12.26 11.25
C TYR A 110 9.57 11.03 12.10
N ALA A 111 9.66 11.14 13.42
CA ALA A 111 9.29 10.06 14.33
C ALA A 111 7.80 9.69 14.18
N SER A 112 6.91 10.66 14.05
CA SER A 112 5.47 10.41 13.84
C SER A 112 5.20 9.66 12.53
N TRP A 113 5.92 10.00 11.46
CA TRP A 113 5.88 9.28 10.18
C TRP A 113 6.40 7.84 10.30
N SER A 114 7.53 7.62 10.99
CA SER A 114 8.04 6.27 11.26
C SER A 114 7.06 5.45 12.10
N ILE A 115 6.49 6.02 13.16
CA ILE A 115 5.49 5.35 14.00
C ILE A 115 4.26 4.99 13.17
N ALA A 116 3.73 5.93 12.38
CA ALA A 116 2.60 5.69 11.49
C ALA A 116 2.90 4.58 10.47
N THR A 117 4.14 4.52 9.97
CA THR A 117 4.59 3.46 9.07
C THR A 117 4.59 2.10 9.76
N VAL A 118 5.20 2.01 10.94
CA VAL A 118 5.29 0.76 11.73
C VAL A 118 3.89 0.22 12.03
N LEU A 119 3.00 1.10 12.51
CA LEU A 119 1.62 0.75 12.79
C LEU A 119 0.84 0.39 11.53
N GLY A 120 1.12 1.08 10.42
CA GLY A 120 0.44 0.91 9.14
C GLY A 120 0.89 -0.29 8.31
N MET A 121 1.98 -0.91 8.71
CA MET A 121 2.70 -1.84 7.85
C MET A 121 1.93 -3.14 7.53
N GLY A 122 0.99 -3.50 8.41
CA GLY A 122 0.10 -4.63 8.16
C GLY A 122 -0.81 -4.44 6.95
N ALA A 123 -1.12 -3.19 6.59
CA ALA A 123 -1.88 -2.83 5.39
C ALA A 123 -0.98 -2.64 4.15
N SER A 124 0.21 -3.24 4.14
CA SER A 124 1.13 -3.17 3.00
C SER A 124 0.56 -3.86 1.75
N SER A 125 1.09 -3.45 0.59
CA SER A 125 0.81 -4.12 -0.68
C SER A 125 1.13 -5.62 -0.62
N ILE A 126 2.12 -6.05 0.19
CA ILE A 126 2.51 -7.46 0.36
C ILE A 126 1.37 -8.25 1.02
N ALA A 127 0.79 -7.74 2.10
CA ALA A 127 -0.30 -8.42 2.80
C ALA A 127 -1.57 -8.48 1.95
N LEU A 128 -1.88 -7.40 1.23
CA LEU A 128 -3.05 -7.33 0.34
C LEU A 128 -2.92 -8.24 -0.89
N THR A 129 -1.77 -8.27 -1.56
CA THR A 129 -1.55 -9.18 -2.68
C THR A 129 -1.59 -10.63 -2.22
N ARG A 130 -1.02 -10.94 -1.06
CA ARG A 130 -1.09 -12.27 -0.46
C ARG A 130 -2.52 -12.68 -0.10
N TYR A 131 -3.32 -11.76 0.42
CA TYR A 131 -4.73 -11.99 0.68
C TYR A 131 -5.49 -12.34 -0.59
N VAL A 132 -5.32 -11.55 -1.66
CA VAL A 132 -5.98 -11.78 -2.96
C VAL A 132 -5.49 -13.08 -3.61
N ALA A 133 -4.21 -13.40 -3.50
CA ALA A 133 -3.63 -14.64 -4.04
C ALA A 133 -4.26 -15.91 -3.41
N GLY A 134 -4.77 -15.81 -2.18
CA GLY A 134 -5.47 -16.91 -1.52
C GLY A 134 -6.92 -17.12 -1.98
N TRP A 135 -7.53 -16.14 -2.65
CA TRP A 135 -8.92 -16.22 -3.15
C TRP A 135 -9.02 -16.58 -4.64
N PHE A 136 -7.96 -16.28 -5.40
CA PHE A 136 -7.93 -16.46 -6.85
C PHE A 136 -6.73 -17.30 -7.22
N GLU A 137 -6.93 -18.33 -8.05
CA GLU A 137 -5.85 -19.18 -8.55
C GLU A 137 -5.70 -19.03 -10.06
N ARG A 138 -6.80 -19.23 -10.79
CA ARG A 138 -6.79 -19.25 -12.26
C ARG A 138 -6.74 -17.84 -12.87
N LYS A 139 -7.30 -16.85 -12.17
CA LYS A 139 -7.41 -15.46 -12.66
C LYS A 139 -6.67 -14.45 -11.78
N ARG A 140 -5.54 -14.86 -11.17
CA ARG A 140 -4.69 -14.02 -10.31
C ARG A 140 -4.28 -12.70 -10.95
N GLY A 141 -3.92 -12.69 -12.23
CA GLY A 141 -3.51 -11.47 -12.94
C GLY A 141 -4.62 -10.41 -12.97
N MET A 142 -5.86 -10.79 -13.28
CA MET A 142 -7.00 -9.87 -13.28
C MET A 142 -7.36 -9.39 -11.87
N ALA A 143 -7.31 -10.30 -10.88
CA ALA A 143 -7.55 -9.93 -9.49
C ALA A 143 -6.48 -8.96 -8.96
N PHE A 144 -5.21 -9.14 -9.33
CA PHE A 144 -4.15 -8.18 -9.01
C PHE A 144 -4.32 -6.86 -9.75
N GLY A 145 -4.75 -6.87 -11.02
CA GLY A 145 -5.09 -5.63 -11.73
C GLY A 145 -6.14 -4.80 -10.99
N ILE A 146 -7.24 -5.45 -10.59
CA ILE A 146 -8.32 -4.80 -9.79
C ILE A 146 -7.79 -4.33 -8.43
N LEU A 147 -6.97 -5.14 -7.75
CA LEU A 147 -6.39 -4.71 -6.48
C LEU A 147 -5.51 -3.46 -6.66
N LEU A 148 -4.61 -3.47 -7.65
CA LEU A 148 -3.64 -2.41 -7.90
C LEU A 148 -4.28 -1.13 -8.43
N SER A 149 -5.42 -1.22 -9.13
CA SER A 149 -6.20 -0.05 -9.56
C SER A 149 -6.66 0.81 -8.38
N GLY A 150 -6.71 0.25 -7.16
CA GLY A 150 -6.93 0.99 -5.91
C GLY A 150 -5.92 2.12 -5.70
N SER A 151 -4.67 2.00 -6.16
CA SER A 151 -3.71 3.11 -6.14
C SER A 151 -4.15 4.27 -7.05
N GLY A 152 -4.69 3.96 -8.23
CA GLY A 152 -5.26 4.96 -9.13
C GLY A 152 -6.46 5.68 -8.50
N LEU A 153 -7.32 4.95 -7.76
CA LEU A 153 -8.46 5.55 -7.06
C LEU A 153 -7.97 6.51 -5.97
N ALA A 154 -6.94 6.13 -5.23
CA ALA A 154 -6.31 7.02 -4.26
C ALA A 154 -5.75 8.29 -4.91
N ALA A 155 -5.06 8.17 -6.05
CA ALA A 155 -4.52 9.30 -6.80
C ALA A 155 -5.60 10.27 -7.29
N LEU A 156 -6.78 9.75 -7.65
CA LEU A 156 -7.89 10.56 -8.14
C LEU A 156 -8.64 11.27 -7.00
N PHE A 157 -8.88 10.58 -5.88
CA PHE A 157 -9.78 11.09 -4.83
C PHE A 157 -9.06 11.73 -3.64
N LEU A 158 -7.89 11.22 -3.22
CA LEU A 158 -7.24 11.71 -2.00
C LEU A 158 -6.66 13.13 -2.15
N PRO A 159 -5.94 13.49 -3.23
CA PRO A 159 -5.42 14.84 -3.38
C PRO A 159 -6.47 15.96 -3.31
N PRO A 160 -7.59 15.92 -4.07
CA PRO A 160 -8.59 16.97 -3.99
C PRO A 160 -9.32 17.00 -2.64
N TYR A 161 -9.55 15.83 -2.03
CA TYR A 161 -10.14 15.74 -0.70
C TYR A 161 -9.27 16.44 0.36
N VAL A 162 -7.96 16.14 0.37
CA VAL A 162 -7.03 16.74 1.33
C VAL A 162 -6.80 18.21 1.03
N ALA A 163 -6.66 18.60 -0.24
CA ALA A 163 -6.49 20.00 -0.64
C ALA A 163 -7.66 20.87 -0.14
N THR A 164 -8.90 20.39 -0.33
CA THR A 164 -10.11 21.08 0.14
C THR A 164 -10.09 21.26 1.66
N LEU A 165 -9.76 20.21 2.42
CA LEU A 165 -9.68 20.30 3.88
C LEU A 165 -8.61 21.29 4.36
N MET A 166 -7.49 21.35 3.65
CA MET A 166 -6.39 22.25 3.97
C MET A 166 -6.71 23.71 3.67
N GLU A 167 -7.46 23.96 2.60
CA GLU A 167 -7.91 25.30 2.21
C GLU A 167 -8.90 25.90 3.22
N TYR A 168 -9.90 25.12 3.67
CA TYR A 168 -10.95 25.63 4.57
C TYR A 168 -10.56 25.67 6.04
N PHE A 169 -9.71 24.74 6.50
CA PHE A 169 -9.38 24.62 7.91
C PHE A 169 -7.91 24.91 8.15
N ASN A 170 -7.01 24.01 7.68
CA ASN A 170 -5.55 24.07 7.83
C ASN A 170 -4.92 22.69 7.54
N TRP A 171 -3.58 22.61 7.52
CA TRP A 171 -2.83 21.37 7.27
C TRP A 171 -3.18 20.24 8.27
N ARG A 172 -3.52 20.56 9.52
CA ARG A 172 -3.92 19.57 10.54
C ARG A 172 -5.19 18.84 10.14
N ALA A 173 -6.16 19.58 9.61
CA ALA A 173 -7.43 19.03 9.15
C ALA A 173 -7.23 18.03 7.99
N GLY A 174 -6.22 18.21 7.14
CA GLY A 174 -5.90 17.22 6.10
C GLY A 174 -5.46 15.88 6.69
N PHE A 175 -4.57 15.88 7.70
CA PHE A 175 -4.16 14.64 8.38
C PHE A 175 -5.30 13.98 9.16
N PHE A 176 -6.07 14.77 9.91
CA PHE A 176 -7.24 14.25 10.64
C PHE A 176 -8.35 13.77 9.70
N GLY A 177 -8.55 14.43 8.56
CA GLY A 177 -9.50 14.01 7.54
C GLY A 177 -9.12 12.68 6.92
N VAL A 178 -7.84 12.49 6.56
CA VAL A 178 -7.34 11.19 6.08
C VAL A 178 -7.48 10.12 7.17
N SER A 179 -7.14 10.44 8.42
CA SER A 179 -7.34 9.53 9.56
C SER A 179 -8.81 9.12 9.70
N ALA A 180 -9.73 10.08 9.69
CA ALA A 180 -11.16 9.83 9.78
C ALA A 180 -11.66 9.00 8.60
N LEU A 181 -11.22 9.30 7.38
CA LEU A 181 -11.58 8.53 6.19
C LEU A 181 -11.12 7.07 6.30
N ILE A 182 -9.88 6.84 6.77
CA ILE A 182 -9.35 5.50 6.98
C ILE A 182 -10.14 4.76 8.08
N LEU A 183 -10.36 5.40 9.24
CA LEU A 183 -10.95 4.74 10.41
C LEU A 183 -12.48 4.57 10.32
N VAL A 184 -13.18 5.51 9.69
CA VAL A 184 -14.65 5.51 9.60
C VAL A 184 -15.15 4.84 8.32
N VAL A 185 -14.40 4.91 7.23
CA VAL A 185 -14.79 4.30 5.95
C VAL A 185 -13.96 3.05 5.65
N GLY A 186 -12.64 3.18 5.64
CA GLY A 186 -11.73 2.08 5.29
C GLY A 186 -11.86 0.87 6.23
N VAL A 187 -11.72 1.08 7.54
CA VAL A 187 -11.72 0.01 8.54
C VAL A 187 -13.04 -0.77 8.57
N PRO A 188 -14.23 -0.15 8.62
CA PRO A 188 -15.49 -0.90 8.61
C PRO A 188 -15.67 -1.72 7.33
N ILE A 189 -15.30 -1.16 6.16
CA ILE A 189 -15.37 -1.90 4.89
C ILE A 189 -14.44 -3.12 4.93
N LEU A 190 -13.24 -2.99 5.51
CA LEU A 190 -12.31 -4.12 5.63
C LEU A 190 -12.83 -5.17 6.61
N ILE A 191 -13.35 -4.78 7.77
CA ILE A 191 -13.88 -5.71 8.77
C ILE A 191 -15.08 -6.50 8.22
N LEU A 192 -16.00 -5.81 7.55
CA LEU A 192 -17.23 -6.41 7.01
C LEU A 192 -16.99 -7.16 5.69
N GLY A 193 -16.06 -6.67 4.87
CA GLY A 193 -15.84 -7.13 3.50
C GLY A 193 -14.73 -8.18 3.37
N LEU A 194 -13.66 -8.10 4.16
CA LEU A 194 -12.62 -9.13 4.16
C LEU A 194 -13.14 -10.38 4.87
N LYS A 195 -13.20 -11.47 4.12
CA LYS A 195 -13.48 -12.81 4.63
C LYS A 195 -12.25 -13.68 4.52
N ASP A 196 -12.11 -14.65 5.41
CA ASP A 196 -11.08 -15.66 5.22
C ASP A 196 -11.36 -16.41 3.93
N ALA A 197 -10.33 -16.60 3.11
CA ALA A 197 -10.44 -17.43 1.92
C ALA A 197 -11.05 -18.77 2.33
N PRO A 198 -11.93 -19.36 1.50
CA PRO A 198 -12.37 -20.72 1.72
C PRO A 198 -11.09 -21.53 1.84
N ARG A 199 -10.77 -21.97 3.06
CA ARG A 199 -9.78 -23.01 3.22
C ARG A 199 -10.40 -24.18 2.48
N GLU A 200 -9.97 -24.43 1.24
CA GLU A 200 -9.81 -25.83 0.88
C GLU A 200 -9.03 -26.41 2.05
N PRO A 201 -9.56 -27.46 2.71
CA PRO A 201 -8.90 -28.05 3.86
C PRO A 201 -7.46 -28.12 3.43
N ALA A 202 -6.59 -27.44 4.19
CA ALA A 202 -5.19 -27.57 3.93
C ALA A 202 -5.01 -29.07 3.83
N GLU A 203 -4.65 -29.56 2.64
CA GLU A 203 -3.64 -30.57 2.59
C GLU A 203 -2.52 -29.95 3.47
N ARG A 204 -2.60 -30.17 4.79
CA ARG A 204 -1.54 -30.90 5.46
C ARG A 204 -1.20 -31.93 4.43
N PRO A 205 -0.08 -31.80 3.70
CA PRO A 205 0.20 -32.66 2.56
C PRO A 205 -0.16 -34.06 3.03
N SER A 206 -1.28 -34.59 2.53
CA SER A 206 -1.76 -35.87 2.99
C SER A 206 -0.62 -36.79 2.59
N ASP A 207 -0.01 -37.45 3.57
CA ASP A 207 1.11 -38.36 3.35
C ASP A 207 0.78 -39.47 2.32
N GLU A 208 -0.46 -39.54 1.82
CA GLU A 208 -0.97 -40.47 0.84
C GLU A 208 -0.83 -40.05 -0.64
N ASN A 209 -0.50 -38.78 -0.96
CA ASN A 209 -0.22 -38.38 -2.36
C ASN A 209 1.20 -37.82 -2.58
N ARG A 210 2.11 -38.10 -1.64
CA ARG A 210 3.54 -38.14 -1.94
C ARG A 210 3.77 -39.24 -2.97
N ALA A 211 3.81 -38.88 -4.25
CA ALA A 211 4.74 -39.54 -5.16
C ALA A 211 6.07 -39.67 -4.39
N PRO A 212 6.69 -40.86 -4.32
CA PRO A 212 7.79 -41.14 -3.41
C PRO A 212 8.79 -40.01 -3.47
N ALA A 213 8.96 -39.34 -2.33
CA ALA A 213 9.86 -38.21 -2.19
C ALA A 213 11.23 -38.67 -2.67
N GLU A 214 11.71 -38.09 -3.78
CA GLU A 214 13.13 -38.13 -4.07
C GLU A 214 13.88 -37.60 -2.84
N PRO A 215 14.85 -38.36 -2.31
CA PRO A 215 15.58 -37.93 -1.13
C PRO A 215 16.42 -36.71 -1.49
N GLY A 216 16.01 -35.50 -1.08
CA GLY A 216 16.81 -34.30 -1.32
C GLY A 216 16.13 -32.94 -1.21
N ARG A 217 14.80 -32.82 -1.11
CA ARG A 217 14.16 -31.49 -1.00
C ARG A 217 14.23 -30.95 0.43
N PRO A 218 14.94 -29.83 0.70
CA PRO A 218 15.09 -29.30 2.04
C PRO A 218 13.82 -28.55 2.48
N LYS A 219 13.52 -28.62 3.79
CA LYS A 219 12.32 -28.06 4.46
C LYS A 219 12.16 -26.53 4.25
N PRO A 220 10.97 -25.94 4.48
CA PRO A 220 10.70 -24.52 4.19
C PRO A 220 11.54 -23.50 4.96
N SER A 221 12.19 -23.89 6.06
CA SER A 221 13.09 -23.00 6.83
C SER A 221 14.43 -22.71 6.12
N THR A 222 14.79 -23.47 5.10
CA THR A 222 16.02 -23.28 4.31
C THR A 222 15.86 -22.28 3.15
N GLY A 223 14.62 -21.95 2.75
CA GLY A 223 14.34 -21.17 1.54
C GLY A 223 14.84 -19.72 1.58
N PHE A 224 14.67 -19.01 2.68
CA PHE A 224 15.09 -17.60 2.79
C PHE A 224 16.62 -17.45 2.72
N ARG A 225 17.35 -18.31 3.45
CA ARG A 225 18.82 -18.25 3.50
C ARG A 225 19.44 -18.66 2.16
N LEU A 226 18.86 -19.65 1.46
CA LEU A 226 19.24 -20.01 0.09
C LEU A 226 18.88 -18.92 -0.93
N ALA A 227 17.74 -18.23 -0.76
CA ALA A 227 17.33 -17.17 -1.66
C ALA A 227 18.29 -15.98 -1.63
N VAL A 228 18.69 -15.52 -0.43
CA VAL A 228 19.62 -14.37 -0.28
C VAL A 228 21.03 -14.68 -0.80
N GLN A 229 21.41 -15.96 -0.87
CA GLN A 229 22.68 -16.42 -1.44
C GLN A 229 22.65 -16.53 -2.99
N SER A 230 21.48 -16.42 -3.62
CA SER A 230 21.34 -16.55 -5.07
C SER A 230 21.66 -15.25 -5.80
N ARG A 231 22.43 -15.35 -6.89
CA ARG A 231 22.71 -14.21 -7.79
C ARG A 231 21.43 -13.69 -8.46
N THR A 232 20.49 -14.57 -8.78
CA THR A 232 19.20 -14.22 -9.39
C THR A 232 18.36 -13.35 -8.45
N PHE A 233 18.42 -13.60 -7.15
CA PHE A 233 17.73 -12.77 -6.14
C PHE A 233 18.26 -11.33 -6.16
N TRP A 234 19.58 -11.14 -6.16
CA TRP A 234 20.17 -9.79 -6.18
C TRP A 234 19.95 -9.05 -7.50
N ILE A 235 20.00 -9.74 -8.64
CA ILE A 235 19.66 -9.14 -9.93
C ILE A 235 18.21 -8.65 -9.94
N MET A 236 17.27 -9.49 -9.49
CA MET A 236 15.85 -9.13 -9.37
C MET A 236 15.64 -7.98 -8.38
N ALA A 237 16.30 -8.03 -7.21
CA ALA A 237 16.19 -6.99 -6.20
C ALA A 237 16.70 -5.64 -6.71
N ILE A 238 17.86 -5.61 -7.37
CA ILE A 238 18.40 -4.38 -7.97
C ILE A 238 17.47 -3.89 -9.09
N ALA A 239 16.99 -4.76 -9.96
CA ALA A 239 16.08 -4.39 -11.04
C ALA A 239 14.78 -3.76 -10.49
N PHE A 240 14.14 -4.39 -9.50
CA PHE A 240 12.92 -3.86 -8.89
C PHE A 240 13.17 -2.58 -8.09
N CYS A 241 14.28 -2.49 -7.35
CA CYS A 241 14.65 -1.26 -6.64
C CYS A 241 14.86 -0.11 -7.62
N SER A 242 15.62 -0.31 -8.70
CA SER A 242 15.88 0.70 -9.71
C SER A 242 14.59 1.14 -10.42
N ALA A 243 13.74 0.18 -10.80
CA ALA A 243 12.44 0.47 -11.41
C ALA A 243 11.53 1.27 -10.46
N THR A 244 11.44 0.86 -9.18
CA THR A 244 10.61 1.53 -8.18
C THR A 244 11.13 2.93 -7.85
N PHE A 245 12.46 3.11 -7.80
CA PHE A 245 13.10 4.40 -7.57
C PHE A 245 12.79 5.38 -8.70
N GLY A 246 12.93 4.95 -9.95
CA GLY A 246 12.57 5.75 -11.12
C GLY A 246 11.09 6.14 -11.14
N LEU A 247 10.20 5.16 -10.95
CA LEU A 247 8.74 5.40 -10.91
C LEU A 247 8.34 6.36 -9.79
N SER A 248 8.84 6.16 -8.57
CA SER A 248 8.47 6.98 -7.42
C SER A 248 8.95 8.42 -7.59
N GLY A 249 10.17 8.62 -8.09
CA GLY A 249 10.72 9.96 -8.35
C GLY A 249 10.00 10.69 -9.49
N MET A 250 9.60 9.97 -10.54
CA MET A 250 8.81 10.54 -11.63
C MET A 250 7.42 10.97 -11.16
N ILE A 251 6.71 10.11 -10.41
CA ILE A 251 5.35 10.42 -9.92
C ILE A 251 5.37 11.63 -9.00
N SER A 252 6.29 11.70 -8.03
CA SER A 252 6.33 12.80 -7.07
C SER A 252 6.78 14.14 -7.69
N SER A 253 7.55 14.10 -8.78
CA SER A 253 8.02 15.31 -9.48
C SER A 253 7.12 15.74 -10.64
N PHE A 254 6.13 14.94 -11.03
CA PHE A 254 5.33 15.19 -12.23
C PHE A 254 4.53 16.50 -12.14
N ALA A 255 3.80 16.73 -11.04
CA ALA A 255 3.04 17.95 -10.86
C ALA A 255 3.94 19.21 -10.81
N PRO A 256 5.05 19.24 -10.04
CA PRO A 256 6.01 20.34 -10.10
C PRO A 256 6.58 20.61 -11.50
N ILE A 257 6.96 19.57 -12.26
CA ILE A 257 7.51 19.73 -13.62
C ILE A 257 6.49 20.39 -14.56
N LEU A 258 5.20 20.04 -14.44
CA LEU A 258 4.14 20.66 -15.24
C LEU A 258 3.92 22.12 -14.84
N GLU A 259 3.97 22.44 -13.55
CA GLU A 259 3.88 23.83 -13.09
C GLU A 259 5.10 24.66 -13.55
N ASP A 260 6.31 24.11 -13.46
CA ASP A 260 7.55 24.76 -13.94
C ASP A 260 7.55 24.94 -15.47
N ALA A 261 6.86 24.06 -16.21
CA ALA A 261 6.65 24.19 -17.65
C ALA A 261 5.57 25.23 -18.03
N GLY A 262 4.96 25.92 -17.05
CA GLY A 262 4.01 27.00 -17.26
C GLY A 262 2.53 26.57 -17.31
N TYR A 263 2.22 25.30 -16.99
CA TYR A 263 0.82 24.88 -16.89
C TYR A 263 0.17 25.42 -15.61
N ALA A 264 -1.08 25.87 -15.72
CA ALA A 264 -1.84 26.30 -14.56
C ALA A 264 -2.11 25.12 -13.61
N ARG A 265 -2.09 25.35 -12.29
CA ARG A 265 -2.32 24.33 -11.25
C ARG A 265 -3.51 23.38 -11.53
N PRO A 266 -4.69 23.85 -12.01
CA PRO A 266 -5.81 22.96 -12.32
C PRO A 266 -5.52 22.02 -13.50
N GLN A 267 -4.77 22.48 -14.51
CA GLN A 267 -4.38 21.67 -15.67
C GLN A 267 -3.32 20.64 -15.29
N ALA A 268 -2.34 21.01 -14.45
CA ALA A 268 -1.34 20.08 -13.93
C ALA A 268 -1.99 18.95 -13.10
N ALA A 269 -2.97 19.29 -12.26
CA ALA A 269 -3.76 18.31 -11.51
C ALA A 269 -4.58 17.38 -12.43
N ALA A 270 -5.19 17.90 -13.50
CA ALA A 270 -5.94 17.10 -14.46
C ALA A 270 -5.04 16.11 -15.23
N LEU A 271 -3.86 16.55 -15.67
CA LEU A 271 -2.85 15.70 -16.31
C LEU A 271 -2.31 14.63 -15.36
N PHE A 272 -2.09 14.97 -14.09
CA PHE A 272 -1.71 13.99 -13.07
C PHE A 272 -2.82 12.96 -12.84
N GLY A 273 -4.08 13.38 -12.88
CA GLY A 273 -5.25 12.49 -12.84
C GLY A 273 -5.28 11.46 -13.98
N LEU A 274 -4.78 11.80 -15.17
CA LEU A 274 -4.67 10.86 -16.29
C LEU A 274 -3.68 9.73 -16.00
N ILE A 275 -2.60 9.97 -15.26
CA ILE A 275 -1.69 8.90 -14.80
C ILE A 275 -2.47 7.90 -13.94
N GLY A 276 -3.30 8.41 -13.02
CA GLY A 276 -4.18 7.59 -12.20
C GLY A 276 -5.15 6.74 -13.05
N LEU A 277 -5.72 7.33 -14.10
CA LEU A 277 -6.61 6.64 -15.03
C LEU A 277 -5.88 5.54 -15.83
N PHE A 278 -4.68 5.81 -16.36
CA PHE A 278 -3.89 4.81 -17.08
C PHE A 278 -3.45 3.67 -16.16
N ILE A 279 -3.10 3.95 -14.90
CA ILE A 279 -2.82 2.90 -13.90
C ILE A 279 -4.04 2.00 -13.66
N MET A 280 -5.27 2.52 -13.77
CA MET A 280 -6.48 1.71 -13.63
C MET A 280 -6.76 0.83 -14.84
N VAL A 281 -6.51 1.35 -16.05
CA VAL A 281 -6.83 0.67 -17.31
C VAL A 281 -5.77 -0.37 -17.69
N GLY A 282 -4.49 -0.11 -17.34
CA GLY A 282 -3.35 -0.95 -17.68
C GLY A 282 -2.55 -0.40 -18.85
#